data_AF-A0A811PFX1-F1
#
_entry.id   AF-A0A811PFX1-F1
#
_cell.length_a   1.000
_cell.length_b   1.000
_cell.length_c   1.000
_cell.angle_alpha   90.00
_cell.angle_beta   90.00
_cell.angle_gamma   90.00
#
_symmetry.space_group_name_H-M   'P 1'
#
loop_
_entity.id
_entity.type
_entity.pdbx_description
1 polymer ?
#
loop_
_entity_poly.entity_id
_entity_poly.type
_entity_poly.pdbx_seq_one_letter_code
_entity_poly.pdbx_strand_id
1 'polypeptide(L)'
;MSAELKRDYEIGAEIGRGRFGVVHRCTSRATGEAFAVKSVDRSQLADDLDRELAELEPKLAQLAGAGNPGVVQTHAVYEDEAWTHTVMDLCTGPDLLEWLGLRRGAPVPEPLAAAIVAQVAQALALCHHRGVAHRDVKPDNILIAGNDGKDEEEDGGEAEAETAPLAPRVRLADFGSAAWVGAGGFGRAEGLVGTPHYVAPEVVGGGEYGAKADVWSAGVVMYALLSGGALPFGGESAAEVLAAVLRGSVRFPPRLFSGLSPAAKDLMRRMICRDEWRRFTAEQVLAHPWIVSGGGARAMERPT
;
A
#
# COMPACT_ATOMS: atom_id res chain seq x y z
N MET A 1 6.66 18.39 19.43
CA MET A 1 7.15 17.18 20.14
C MET A 1 6.78 17.34 21.61
N SER A 2 5.63 16.77 21.98
CA SER A 2 5.01 16.92 23.30
C SER A 2 5.89 16.41 24.45
N ALA A 3 5.66 16.92 25.66
CA ALA A 3 6.40 16.51 26.85
C ALA A 3 6.14 15.03 27.21
N GLU A 4 4.91 14.55 26.98
CA GLU A 4 4.50 13.17 27.22
C GLU A 4 5.22 12.20 26.28
N LEU A 5 5.29 12.51 24.98
CA LEU A 5 6.03 11.70 24.02
C LEU A 5 7.50 11.54 24.42
N LYS A 6 8.16 12.63 24.85
CA LYS A 6 9.57 12.59 25.26
C LYS A 6 9.82 11.85 26.57
N ARG A 7 8.81 11.79 27.44
CA ARG A 7 8.83 11.01 28.68
C ARG A 7 8.76 9.52 28.38
N ASP A 8 7.97 9.12 27.38
CA ASP A 8 7.71 7.72 27.09
C ASP A 8 8.69 7.15 26.04
N TYR A 9 9.19 7.99 25.14
CA TYR A 9 10.07 7.61 24.03
C TYR A 9 11.31 8.49 23.90
N GLU A 10 12.40 7.87 23.46
CA GLU A 10 13.60 8.54 22.97
C GLU A 10 13.52 8.71 21.44
N ILE A 11 13.58 9.95 20.96
CA ILE A 11 13.46 10.25 19.52
C ILE A 11 14.85 10.22 18.89
N GLY A 12 15.01 9.42 17.85
CA GLY A 12 16.24 9.24 17.10
C GLY A 12 16.24 9.97 15.76
N ALA A 13 16.95 9.40 14.79
CA ALA A 13 17.11 9.97 13.46
C ALA A 13 15.79 10.04 12.68
N GLU A 14 15.70 11.04 11.81
CA GLU A 14 14.69 11.09 10.76
C GLU A 14 14.90 9.91 9.80
N ILE A 15 13.82 9.19 9.51
CA ILE A 15 13.81 8.02 8.62
C ILE A 15 12.91 8.22 7.40
N GLY A 16 12.10 9.27 7.37
CA GLY A 16 11.27 9.59 6.22
C GLY A 16 10.50 10.90 6.38
N ARG A 17 9.96 11.40 5.27
CA ARG A 17 9.01 12.52 5.24
C ARG A 17 7.82 12.13 4.36
N GLY A 18 6.63 12.21 4.93
CA GLY A 18 5.38 11.99 4.23
C GLY A 18 4.72 13.30 3.80
N ARG A 19 3.46 13.21 3.35
CA ARG A 19 2.67 14.37 2.88
C ARG A 19 2.53 15.49 3.92
N PHE A 20 2.28 15.13 5.18
CA PHE A 20 1.94 16.09 6.24
C PHE A 20 3.01 16.24 7.32
N GLY A 21 4.06 15.43 7.28
CA GLY A 21 4.91 15.29 8.46
C GLY A 21 6.18 14.50 8.26
N VAL A 22 6.96 14.47 9.33
CA VAL A 22 8.27 13.83 9.37
C VAL A 22 8.17 12.58 10.24
N VAL A 23 8.80 11.49 9.79
CA VAL A 23 8.89 10.23 10.50
C VAL A 23 10.29 10.10 11.08
N HIS A 24 10.35 9.86 12.39
CA HIS A 24 11.59 9.57 13.09
C HIS A 24 11.57 8.15 13.63
N ARG A 25 12.72 7.51 13.72
CA ARG A 25 12.88 6.35 14.59
C ARG A 25 12.72 6.81 16.04
N CYS A 26 12.07 6.02 16.89
CA CYS A 26 12.07 6.23 18.32
C CYS A 26 12.25 4.91 19.08
N THR A 27 12.58 5.00 20.36
CA THR A 27 12.77 3.84 21.24
C THR A 27 11.95 4.04 22.51
N SER A 28 11.13 3.06 22.87
CA SER A 28 10.39 3.07 24.13
C SER A 28 11.36 3.10 25.31
N ARG A 29 11.21 4.07 26.21
CA ARG A 29 12.05 4.17 27.42
C ARG A 29 11.74 3.07 28.42
N ALA A 30 10.52 2.54 28.40
CA ALA A 30 10.08 1.49 29.32
C ALA A 30 10.58 0.10 28.92
N THR A 31 10.60 -0.19 27.60
CA THR A 31 10.90 -1.55 27.09
C THR A 31 12.20 -1.64 26.30
N GLY A 32 12.77 -0.52 25.85
CA GLY A 32 13.91 -0.50 24.93
C GLY A 32 13.56 -0.91 23.48
N GLU A 33 12.30 -1.19 23.18
CA GLU A 33 11.84 -1.59 21.85
C GLU A 33 11.80 -0.40 20.88
N ALA A 34 12.14 -0.65 19.62
CA ALA A 34 12.23 0.37 18.58
C ALA A 34 10.91 0.51 17.81
N PHE A 35 10.55 1.76 17.52
CA PHE A 35 9.33 2.17 16.83
C PHE A 35 9.64 3.27 15.81
N ALA A 36 8.63 3.65 15.04
CA ALA A 36 8.63 4.88 14.26
C ALA A 36 7.60 5.86 14.88
N VAL A 37 7.87 7.15 14.77
CA VAL A 37 6.90 8.20 15.13
C VAL A 37 6.74 9.19 13.99
N LYS A 38 5.53 9.29 13.45
CA LYS A 38 5.15 10.32 12.48
C LYS A 38 4.65 11.53 13.24
N SER A 39 5.22 12.69 12.93
CA SER A 39 4.87 13.98 13.54
C SER A 39 4.32 14.93 12.49
N VAL A 40 3.09 15.38 12.69
CA VAL A 40 2.37 16.29 11.79
C VAL A 40 2.13 17.62 12.49
N ASP A 41 2.51 18.72 11.84
CA ASP A 41 2.21 20.08 12.29
C ASP A 41 0.90 20.55 11.66
N ARG A 42 -0.19 20.48 12.40
CA ARG A 42 -1.53 20.86 11.94
C ARG A 42 -1.62 22.36 11.64
N SER A 43 -0.77 23.19 12.26
CA SER A 43 -0.76 24.63 12.03
C SER A 43 -0.21 25.02 10.66
N GLN A 44 0.59 24.16 10.03
CA GLN A 44 1.15 24.38 8.69
C GLN A 44 0.22 23.90 7.57
N LEU A 45 -0.87 23.22 7.91
CA LEU A 45 -1.87 22.77 6.95
C LEU A 45 -2.77 23.97 6.59
N ALA A 46 -2.61 24.45 5.37
CA ALA A 46 -3.36 25.61 4.87
C ALA A 46 -4.74 25.23 4.31
N ASP A 47 -4.87 24.01 3.78
CA ASP A 47 -6.07 23.49 3.13
C ASP A 47 -6.95 22.72 4.12
N ASP A 48 -8.27 22.92 4.03
CA ASP A 48 -9.22 22.33 4.98
C ASP A 48 -9.33 20.81 4.84
N LEU A 49 -9.19 20.28 3.62
CA LEU A 49 -9.15 18.83 3.39
C LEU A 49 -7.88 18.24 4.01
N ASP A 50 -6.71 18.87 3.84
CA ASP A 50 -5.48 18.42 4.48
C ASP A 50 -5.57 18.40 6.02
N ARG A 51 -6.25 19.38 6.63
CA ARG A 51 -6.50 19.39 8.09
C ARG A 51 -7.38 18.24 8.52
N GLU A 52 -8.50 18.02 7.84
CA GLU A 52 -9.42 16.92 8.13
C GLU A 52 -8.71 15.56 8.02
N LEU A 53 -7.91 15.39 6.96
CA LEU A 53 -7.10 14.20 6.73
C LEU A 53 -6.11 13.96 7.89
N ALA A 54 -5.38 14.99 8.30
CA ALA A 54 -4.42 14.88 9.40
C ALA A 54 -5.09 14.56 10.75
N GLU A 55 -6.29 15.08 11.01
CA GLU A 55 -7.06 14.79 12.22
C GLU A 55 -7.65 13.37 12.25
N LEU A 56 -8.04 12.85 11.08
CA LEU A 56 -8.63 11.51 10.97
C LEU A 56 -7.57 10.40 10.82
N GLU A 57 -6.39 10.71 10.31
CA GLU A 57 -5.34 9.73 10.01
C GLU A 57 -5.09 8.74 11.15
N PRO A 58 -4.81 9.15 12.41
CA PRO A 58 -4.50 8.20 13.48
C PRO A 58 -5.67 7.25 13.78
N LYS A 59 -6.90 7.74 13.72
CA LYS A 59 -8.12 6.95 13.98
C LYS A 59 -8.35 5.93 12.86
N LEU A 60 -8.17 6.34 11.61
CA LEU A 60 -8.32 5.46 10.45
C LEU A 60 -7.21 4.42 10.38
N ALA A 61 -5.97 4.79 10.72
CA ALA A 61 -4.84 3.86 10.82
C ALA A 61 -5.09 2.79 11.90
N GLN A 62 -5.58 3.18 13.08
CA GLN A 62 -5.94 2.24 14.14
C GLN A 62 -7.08 1.29 13.70
N LEU A 63 -8.14 1.84 13.09
CA LEU A 63 -9.27 1.03 12.60
C LEU A 63 -8.84 0.06 11.50
N ALA A 64 -8.01 0.50 10.56
CA ALA A 64 -7.46 -0.32 9.49
C ALA A 64 -6.54 -1.43 10.03
N GLY A 65 -5.68 -1.08 10.99
CA GLY A 65 -4.67 -1.95 11.57
C GLY A 65 -5.19 -3.02 12.50
N ALA A 66 -6.30 -2.78 13.23
CA ALA A 66 -6.82 -3.70 14.23
C ALA A 66 -6.99 -5.15 13.70
N GLY A 67 -6.13 -6.09 14.12
CA GLY A 67 -6.17 -7.48 13.63
C GLY A 67 -5.87 -7.65 12.13
N ASN A 68 -5.23 -6.66 11.50
CA ASN A 68 -4.77 -6.69 10.12
C ASN A 68 -3.23 -6.68 10.09
N PRO A 69 -2.57 -7.85 9.93
CA PRO A 69 -1.11 -7.94 9.96
C PRO A 69 -0.44 -7.29 8.74
N GLY A 70 -1.20 -7.01 7.68
CA GLY A 70 -0.73 -6.34 6.47
C GLY A 70 -0.76 -4.81 6.55
N VAL A 71 -0.95 -4.23 7.74
CA VAL A 71 -0.96 -2.78 8.00
C VAL A 71 0.03 -2.47 9.12
N VAL A 72 0.76 -1.35 8.99
CA VAL A 72 1.61 -0.81 10.06
C VAL A 72 0.75 -0.43 11.27
N GLN A 73 1.01 -1.05 12.41
CA GLN A 73 0.20 -0.88 13.62
C GLN A 73 0.51 0.44 14.30
N THR A 74 -0.55 1.12 14.77
CA THR A 74 -0.44 2.32 15.62
C THR A 74 -0.46 1.88 17.08
N HIS A 75 0.58 2.26 17.84
CA HIS A 75 0.75 1.90 19.26
C HIS A 75 0.30 3.00 20.21
N ALA A 76 0.56 4.26 19.86
CA ALA A 76 0.19 5.40 20.70
C ALA A 76 0.00 6.66 19.84
N VAL A 77 -0.84 7.57 20.32
CA VAL A 77 -1.07 8.88 19.70
C VAL A 77 -0.92 9.93 20.79
N TYR A 78 -0.11 10.95 20.54
CA TYR A 78 0.08 12.10 21.41
C TYR A 78 -0.31 13.35 20.64
N GLU A 79 -1.18 14.17 21.22
CA GLU A 79 -1.71 15.36 20.58
C GLU A 79 -1.53 16.57 21.50
N ASP A 80 -1.06 17.68 20.94
CA ASP A 80 -1.13 19.00 21.55
C ASP A 80 -1.90 19.97 20.63
N GLU A 81 -1.89 21.28 20.89
CA GLU A 81 -2.65 22.24 20.07
C GLU A 81 -2.20 22.25 18.60
N ALA A 82 -0.91 22.13 18.33
CA ALA A 82 -0.35 22.25 16.99
C ALA A 82 0.06 20.91 16.37
N TRP A 83 0.43 19.91 17.18
CA TRP A 83 1.05 18.68 16.70
C TRP A 83 0.23 17.43 17.01
N THR A 84 0.25 16.51 16.06
CA THR A 84 -0.14 15.11 16.25
C THR A 84 1.09 14.22 16.06
N HIS A 85 1.36 13.34 17.02
CA HIS A 85 2.46 12.40 17.01
C HIS A 85 1.92 10.96 17.11
N THR A 86 2.10 10.18 16.05
CA THR A 86 1.62 8.80 15.97
C THR A 86 2.80 7.83 16.05
N VAL A 87 2.89 7.08 17.15
CA VAL A 87 3.88 6.01 17.33
C VAL A 87 3.34 4.74 16.67
N MET A 88 4.17 4.11 15.83
CA MET A 88 3.79 2.98 14.98
C MET A 88 4.91 1.94 14.85
N ASP A 89 4.60 0.78 14.27
CA ASP A 89 5.62 -0.23 13.96
C ASP A 89 6.79 0.38 13.18
N LEU A 90 8.01 -0.01 13.54
CA LEU A 90 9.19 0.27 12.73
C LEU A 90 9.40 -0.88 11.73
N CYS A 91 9.10 -0.66 10.45
CA CYS A 91 9.56 -1.56 9.39
C CYS A 91 11.04 -1.25 9.11
N THR A 92 11.92 -2.24 9.28
CA THR A 92 13.37 -2.07 9.11
C THR A 92 13.88 -2.42 7.72
N GLY A 93 13.04 -3.06 6.88
CA GLY A 93 13.30 -3.25 5.46
C GLY A 93 13.02 -1.97 4.65
N PRO A 94 13.45 -1.93 3.38
CA PRO A 94 13.13 -0.84 2.48
C PRO A 94 11.63 -0.82 2.14
N ASP A 95 11.15 0.29 1.57
CA ASP A 95 9.85 0.28 0.89
C ASP A 95 9.91 -0.55 -0.41
N LEU A 96 8.74 -0.85 -0.98
CA LEU A 96 8.65 -1.66 -2.19
C LEU A 96 9.23 -0.93 -3.42
N LEU A 97 9.27 0.40 -3.41
CA LEU A 97 9.88 1.20 -4.49
C LEU A 97 11.39 0.98 -4.52
N GLU A 98 12.05 1.16 -3.38
CA GLU A 98 13.49 0.91 -3.21
C GLU A 98 13.80 -0.56 -3.49
N TRP A 99 13.02 -1.50 -2.95
CA TRP A 99 13.19 -2.93 -3.21
C TRP A 99 13.10 -3.28 -4.71
N LEU A 100 12.16 -2.67 -5.43
CA LEU A 100 12.06 -2.82 -6.89
C LEU A 100 13.26 -2.17 -7.60
N GLY A 101 13.73 -1.02 -7.11
CA GLY A 101 14.92 -0.32 -7.61
C GLY A 101 16.19 -1.16 -7.54
N LEU A 102 16.36 -1.97 -6.49
CA LEU A 102 17.48 -2.92 -6.34
C LEU A 102 17.54 -3.95 -7.46
N ARG A 103 16.41 -4.23 -8.14
CA ARG A 103 16.34 -5.14 -9.28
C ARG A 103 16.82 -4.52 -10.60
N ARG A 104 17.16 -3.22 -10.63
CA ARG A 104 17.74 -2.51 -11.77
C ARG A 104 16.97 -2.71 -13.08
N GLY A 105 15.64 -2.65 -13.01
CA GLY A 105 14.75 -2.82 -14.16
C GLY A 105 14.41 -4.27 -14.50
N ALA A 106 14.93 -5.26 -13.77
CA ALA A 106 14.54 -6.65 -13.96
C ALA A 106 13.11 -6.89 -13.41
N PRO A 107 12.20 -7.48 -14.21
CA PRO A 107 10.87 -7.85 -13.75
C PRO A 107 10.89 -8.76 -12.52
N VAL A 108 9.88 -8.61 -11.67
CA VAL A 108 9.63 -9.53 -10.56
C VAL A 108 9.02 -10.82 -11.12
N PRO A 109 9.57 -12.01 -10.81
CA PRO A 109 8.97 -13.28 -11.21
C PRO A 109 7.52 -13.41 -10.75
N GLU A 110 6.66 -14.00 -11.57
CA GLU A 110 5.22 -14.09 -11.29
C GLU A 110 4.88 -14.69 -9.91
N PRO A 111 5.53 -15.77 -9.43
CA PRO A 111 5.23 -16.30 -8.10
C PRO A 111 5.51 -15.31 -6.96
N LEU A 112 6.63 -14.59 -7.06
CA LEU A 112 7.01 -13.58 -6.09
C LEU A 112 6.08 -12.36 -6.16
N ALA A 113 5.73 -11.91 -7.37
CA ALA A 113 4.77 -10.84 -7.56
C ALA A 113 3.37 -11.23 -7.03
N ALA A 114 2.93 -12.47 -7.28
CA ALA A 114 1.64 -12.97 -6.79
C ALA A 114 1.58 -12.99 -5.26
N ALA A 115 2.65 -13.40 -4.59
CA ALA A 115 2.73 -13.38 -3.13
C ALA A 115 2.66 -11.95 -2.56
N ILE A 116 3.35 -10.97 -3.17
CA ILE A 116 3.28 -9.56 -2.75
C ILE A 116 1.87 -9.00 -2.99
N VAL A 117 1.30 -9.22 -4.18
CA VAL A 117 -0.05 -8.74 -4.53
C VAL A 117 -1.11 -9.38 -3.64
N ALA A 118 -0.97 -10.66 -3.27
CA ALA A 118 -1.87 -11.33 -2.35
C ALA A 118 -1.84 -10.69 -0.95
N GLN A 119 -0.66 -10.38 -0.40
CA GLN A 119 -0.53 -9.70 0.88
C GLN A 119 -1.17 -8.30 0.85
N VAL A 120 -0.91 -7.52 -0.21
CA VAL A 120 -1.53 -6.19 -0.39
C VAL A 120 -3.06 -6.31 -0.49
N ALA A 121 -3.56 -7.26 -1.28
CA ALA A 121 -4.99 -7.48 -1.43
C ALA A 121 -5.66 -7.98 -0.13
N GLN A 122 -4.98 -8.80 0.68
CA GLN A 122 -5.45 -9.18 2.02
C GLN A 122 -5.55 -7.96 2.94
N ALA A 123 -4.51 -7.15 2.99
CA ALA A 123 -4.50 -5.93 3.80
C ALA A 123 -5.65 -4.99 3.40
N LEU A 124 -5.84 -4.77 2.10
CA LEU A 124 -6.92 -3.95 1.57
C LEU A 124 -8.31 -4.53 1.85
N ALA A 125 -8.52 -5.85 1.68
CA ALA A 125 -9.81 -6.48 1.97
C ALA A 125 -10.25 -6.24 3.42
N LEU A 126 -9.33 -6.36 4.40
CA LEU A 126 -9.63 -6.06 5.80
C LEU A 126 -9.89 -4.58 6.04
N CYS A 127 -9.11 -3.67 5.42
CA CYS A 127 -9.38 -2.24 5.48
C CYS A 127 -10.79 -1.91 4.95
N HIS A 128 -11.12 -2.44 3.76
CA HIS A 128 -12.37 -2.19 3.05
C HIS A 128 -13.57 -2.75 3.81
N HIS A 129 -13.44 -3.94 4.40
CA HIS A 129 -14.46 -4.53 5.28
C HIS A 129 -14.79 -3.62 6.46
N ARG A 130 -13.79 -2.95 7.04
CA ARG A 130 -13.95 -1.97 8.13
C ARG A 130 -14.36 -0.58 7.65
N GLY A 131 -14.51 -0.40 6.35
CA GLY A 131 -14.90 0.87 5.75
C GLY A 131 -13.76 1.86 5.60
N VAL A 132 -12.50 1.44 5.64
CA VAL A 132 -11.36 2.33 5.42
C VAL A 132 -10.86 2.16 3.99
N ALA A 133 -10.90 3.23 3.21
CA ALA A 133 -10.20 3.32 1.93
C ALA A 133 -8.85 4.02 2.14
N HIS A 134 -7.76 3.45 1.62
CA HIS A 134 -6.40 3.96 1.81
C HIS A 134 -6.12 5.20 0.96
N ARG A 135 -6.57 5.19 -0.30
CA ARG A 135 -6.51 6.26 -1.31
C ARG A 135 -5.13 6.72 -1.78
N ASP A 136 -4.04 6.19 -1.23
CA ASP A 136 -2.67 6.40 -1.75
C ASP A 136 -1.82 5.11 -1.75
N VAL A 137 -2.38 4.01 -2.26
CA VAL A 137 -1.63 2.74 -2.42
C VAL A 137 -0.59 2.92 -3.53
N LYS A 138 0.69 2.80 -3.19
CA LYS A 138 1.82 2.90 -4.11
C LYS A 138 3.03 2.18 -3.51
N PRO A 139 4.09 1.89 -4.29
CA PRO A 139 5.24 1.15 -3.80
C PRO A 139 5.92 1.81 -2.58
N ASP A 140 5.95 3.14 -2.52
CA ASP A 140 6.51 3.92 -1.40
C ASP A 140 5.77 3.66 -0.07
N ASN A 141 4.46 3.38 -0.14
CA ASN A 141 3.60 3.15 1.03
C ASN A 141 3.41 1.65 1.33
N ILE A 142 4.15 0.77 0.64
CA ILE A 142 4.19 -0.66 0.91
C ILE A 142 5.56 -0.98 1.49
N LEU A 143 5.65 -1.09 2.81
CA LEU A 143 6.90 -1.30 3.52
C LEU A 143 7.21 -2.78 3.63
N ILE A 144 8.48 -3.15 3.50
CA ILE A 144 8.93 -4.51 3.82
C ILE A 144 9.19 -4.57 5.32
N ALA A 145 8.46 -5.44 6.01
CA ALA A 145 8.73 -5.74 7.40
C ALA A 145 10.17 -6.27 7.51
N GLY A 146 10.88 -5.88 8.57
CA GLY A 146 12.19 -6.43 8.84
C GLY A 146 12.15 -7.95 8.98
N ASN A 147 13.29 -8.60 8.78
CA ASN A 147 13.54 -9.86 9.47
C ASN A 147 13.73 -9.50 10.95
N ASP A 148 12.62 -9.21 11.63
CA ASP A 148 12.61 -9.16 13.08
C ASP A 148 12.95 -10.60 13.46
N GLY A 149 14.14 -10.86 14.00
CA GLY A 149 14.64 -12.21 14.35
C GLY A 149 13.74 -13.02 15.30
N LYS A 150 12.50 -12.58 15.55
CA LYS A 150 11.38 -13.34 16.11
C LYS A 150 10.85 -14.41 15.14
N ASP A 151 11.05 -14.26 13.83
CA ASP A 151 10.71 -15.32 12.85
C ASP A 151 11.82 -16.42 12.80
N GLU A 152 12.97 -16.25 13.46
CA GLU A 152 14.06 -17.24 13.53
C GLU A 152 13.95 -18.21 14.73
N GLU A 153 13.05 -17.97 15.70
CA GLU A 153 12.97 -18.80 16.92
C GLU A 153 11.99 -19.99 16.85
N GLU A 154 11.22 -20.16 15.76
CA GLU A 154 10.31 -21.32 15.62
C GLU A 154 10.80 -22.45 14.70
N ASP A 155 11.94 -22.30 14.02
CA ASP A 155 12.54 -23.44 13.32
C ASP A 155 14.07 -23.43 13.48
N GLY A 156 14.55 -24.06 14.55
CA GLY A 156 15.95 -24.46 14.73
C GLY A 156 16.40 -25.54 13.74
N GLY A 157 15.89 -25.50 12.51
CA GLY A 157 16.27 -26.34 11.39
C GLY A 157 17.50 -25.76 10.71
N GLU A 158 18.53 -26.57 10.59
CA GLU A 158 19.74 -26.30 9.84
C GLU A 158 19.42 -25.71 8.46
N ALA A 159 20.24 -24.75 8.01
CA ALA A 159 20.10 -24.08 6.72
C ALA A 159 19.92 -25.07 5.56
N GLU A 160 18.67 -25.35 5.19
CA GLU A 160 18.34 -26.15 4.02
C GLU A 160 18.48 -25.30 2.75
N ALA A 161 19.21 -25.88 1.81
CA ALA A 161 19.52 -25.34 0.51
C ALA A 161 18.28 -25.24 -0.40
N GLU A 162 18.31 -24.24 -1.30
CA GLU A 162 17.54 -24.18 -2.56
C GLU A 162 16.00 -24.15 -2.52
N THR A 163 15.38 -23.64 -1.45
CA THR A 163 13.99 -23.14 -1.56
C THR A 163 13.98 -21.75 -2.21
N ALA A 164 13.13 -21.53 -3.21
CA ALA A 164 12.93 -20.21 -3.82
C ALA A 164 12.76 -19.14 -2.72
N PRO A 165 13.38 -17.95 -2.84
CA PRO A 165 13.33 -16.95 -1.78
C PRO A 165 11.87 -16.63 -1.46
N LEU A 166 11.48 -16.86 -0.20
CA LEU A 166 10.18 -16.49 0.33
C LEU A 166 9.94 -15.01 0.02
N ALA A 167 8.73 -14.68 -0.40
CA ALA A 167 8.37 -13.30 -0.68
C ALA A 167 8.56 -12.44 0.57
N PRO A 168 9.02 -11.18 0.44
CA PRO A 168 9.13 -10.30 1.60
C PRO A 168 7.75 -10.12 2.23
N ARG A 169 7.70 -10.07 3.56
CA ARG A 169 6.48 -9.71 4.29
C ARG A 169 6.24 -8.21 4.10
N VAL A 170 5.10 -7.82 3.55
CA VAL A 170 4.78 -6.42 3.25
C VAL A 170 3.65 -5.89 4.11
N ARG A 171 3.72 -4.60 4.47
CA ARG A 171 2.68 -3.88 5.21
C ARG A 171 2.35 -2.56 4.54
N LEU A 172 1.07 -2.22 4.48
CA LEU A 172 0.60 -0.90 4.08
C LEU A 172 0.88 0.12 5.19
N ALA A 173 1.40 1.27 4.80
CA ALA A 173 1.71 2.40 5.66
C ALA A 173 1.13 3.71 5.09
N ASP A 174 1.18 4.77 5.89
CA ASP A 174 0.72 6.13 5.54
C ASP A 174 -0.76 6.22 5.16
N PHE A 175 -1.61 6.25 6.19
CA PHE A 175 -3.05 6.47 6.06
C PHE A 175 -3.41 7.97 6.03
N GLY A 176 -2.44 8.85 5.73
CA GLY A 176 -2.68 10.30 5.64
C GLY A 176 -3.70 10.67 4.55
N SER A 177 -3.83 9.87 3.50
CA SER A 177 -4.89 10.11 2.50
C SER A 177 -6.16 9.28 2.76
N ALA A 178 -6.25 8.52 3.84
CA ALA A 178 -7.35 7.59 4.03
C ALA A 178 -8.70 8.30 4.23
N ALA A 179 -9.80 7.57 4.01
CA ALA A 179 -11.15 8.03 4.34
C ALA A 179 -11.98 6.88 4.89
N TRP A 180 -12.96 7.25 5.72
CA TRP A 180 -14.05 6.34 6.08
C TRP A 180 -15.11 6.35 4.98
N VAL A 181 -15.28 5.21 4.32
CA VAL A 181 -16.29 4.93 3.28
C VAL A 181 -17.39 3.99 3.78
N GLY A 182 -17.80 4.10 5.06
CA GLY A 182 -18.83 3.26 5.69
C GLY A 182 -18.46 1.78 5.88
N ALA A 183 -19.02 1.12 6.90
CA ALA A 183 -18.77 -0.30 7.14
C ALA A 183 -19.18 -1.16 5.91
N GLY A 184 -18.31 -2.09 5.51
CA GLY A 184 -18.47 -2.85 4.26
C GLY A 184 -18.02 -2.12 2.99
N GLY A 185 -17.51 -0.89 3.08
CA GLY A 185 -16.87 -0.18 1.97
C GLY A 185 -17.84 0.39 0.92
N PHE A 186 -19.12 0.56 1.27
CA PHE A 186 -20.19 0.99 0.35
C PHE A 186 -20.45 2.50 0.34
N GLY A 187 -19.98 3.23 1.36
CA GLY A 187 -19.97 4.68 1.37
C GLY A 187 -18.95 5.24 0.39
N ARG A 188 -18.90 6.56 0.30
CA ARG A 188 -18.03 7.23 -0.66
C ARG A 188 -17.28 8.39 -0.02
N ALA A 189 -16.11 8.65 -0.58
CA ALA A 189 -15.27 9.78 -0.25
C ALA A 189 -15.16 10.71 -1.46
N GLU A 190 -14.80 11.96 -1.18
CA GLU A 190 -14.52 12.98 -2.19
C GLU A 190 -13.07 13.47 -2.07
N GLY A 191 -12.66 14.33 -3.00
CA GLY A 191 -11.36 14.97 -3.02
C GLY A 191 -10.33 14.25 -3.90
N LEU A 192 -9.55 15.06 -4.63
CA LEU A 192 -8.43 14.59 -5.43
C LEU A 192 -7.21 14.37 -4.52
N VAL A 193 -7.05 13.14 -4.05
CA VAL A 193 -5.89 12.72 -3.25
C VAL A 193 -5.14 11.58 -3.93
N GLY A 194 -3.93 11.33 -3.45
CA GLY A 194 -3.07 10.26 -3.95
C GLY A 194 -2.09 10.72 -5.04
N THR A 195 -1.24 9.78 -5.44
CA THR A 195 -0.14 10.05 -6.36
C THR A 195 -0.60 9.89 -7.83
N PRO A 196 -0.33 10.86 -8.75
CA PRO A 196 -0.92 10.89 -10.09
C PRO A 196 -0.79 9.63 -10.96
N HIS A 197 0.26 8.83 -10.75
CA HIS A 197 0.48 7.61 -11.51
C HIS A 197 -0.36 6.41 -11.02
N TYR A 198 -0.82 6.46 -9.76
CA TYR A 198 -1.51 5.36 -9.08
C TYR A 198 -2.99 5.66 -8.81
N VAL A 199 -3.41 6.92 -8.96
CA VAL A 199 -4.78 7.37 -8.73
C VAL A 199 -5.76 6.75 -9.75
N ALA A 200 -6.97 6.44 -9.29
CA ALA A 200 -8.02 5.85 -10.12
C ALA A 200 -8.80 6.90 -10.93
N PRO A 201 -9.40 6.53 -12.09
CA PRO A 201 -10.07 7.50 -12.98
C PRO A 201 -11.21 8.27 -12.33
N GLU A 202 -11.97 7.63 -11.44
CA GLU A 202 -13.08 8.25 -10.72
C GLU A 202 -12.62 9.31 -9.71
N VAL A 203 -11.43 9.13 -9.11
CA VAL A 203 -10.81 10.13 -8.22
C VAL A 203 -10.36 11.34 -9.04
N VAL A 204 -9.74 11.12 -10.19
CA VAL A 204 -9.34 12.19 -11.13
C VAL A 204 -10.54 12.92 -11.71
N GLY A 205 -11.65 12.20 -11.92
CA GLY A 205 -12.91 12.75 -12.40
C GLY A 205 -13.62 13.67 -11.40
N GLY A 206 -13.13 13.75 -10.16
CA GLY A 206 -13.69 14.61 -9.11
C GLY A 206 -15.06 14.16 -8.61
N GLY A 207 -15.43 12.91 -8.82
CA GLY A 207 -16.67 12.33 -8.30
C GLY A 207 -16.48 11.73 -6.91
N GLU A 208 -17.58 11.28 -6.32
CA GLU A 208 -17.54 10.41 -5.14
C GLU A 208 -17.03 9.00 -5.54
N TYR A 209 -16.15 8.40 -4.74
CA TYR A 209 -15.59 7.08 -5.03
C TYR A 209 -15.48 6.20 -3.77
N GLY A 210 -15.51 4.89 -3.99
CA GLY A 210 -15.41 3.88 -2.92
C GLY A 210 -14.02 3.27 -2.79
N ALA A 211 -13.95 2.19 -2.02
CA ALA A 211 -12.70 1.50 -1.70
C ALA A 211 -12.02 0.82 -2.91
N LYS A 212 -12.77 0.61 -4.02
CA LYS A 212 -12.22 0.04 -5.27
C LYS A 212 -11.17 0.93 -5.95
N ALA A 213 -11.04 2.20 -5.56
CA ALA A 213 -9.92 3.04 -5.96
C ALA A 213 -8.57 2.41 -5.55
N ASP A 214 -8.51 1.79 -4.35
CA ASP A 214 -7.28 1.13 -3.88
C ASP A 214 -6.92 -0.10 -4.72
N VAL A 215 -7.92 -0.82 -5.25
CA VAL A 215 -7.69 -1.99 -6.11
C VAL A 215 -7.11 -1.59 -7.45
N TRP A 216 -7.51 -0.43 -7.99
CA TRP A 216 -6.86 0.15 -9.17
C TRP A 216 -5.39 0.43 -8.89
N SER A 217 -5.11 1.13 -7.80
CA SER A 217 -3.76 1.49 -7.38
C SER A 217 -2.89 0.24 -7.15
N ALA A 218 -3.41 -0.79 -6.48
CA ALA A 218 -2.73 -2.08 -6.33
C ALA A 218 -2.51 -2.79 -7.68
N GLY A 219 -3.40 -2.62 -8.65
CA GLY A 219 -3.22 -3.10 -10.02
C GLY A 219 -2.06 -2.40 -10.73
N VAL A 220 -1.91 -1.08 -10.54
CA VAL A 220 -0.75 -0.31 -11.03
C VAL A 220 0.55 -0.78 -10.37
N VAL A 221 0.53 -1.08 -9.06
CA VAL A 221 1.68 -1.69 -8.37
C VAL A 221 2.03 -3.05 -8.98
N MET A 222 1.04 -3.92 -9.20
CA MET A 222 1.25 -5.22 -9.87
C MET A 222 1.88 -5.05 -11.26
N TYR A 223 1.43 -4.07 -12.04
CA TYR A 223 2.00 -3.76 -13.35
C TYR A 223 3.47 -3.33 -13.23
N ALA A 224 3.80 -2.48 -12.26
CA ALA A 224 5.18 -2.04 -12.00
C ALA A 224 6.08 -3.23 -11.62
N LEU A 225 5.63 -4.10 -10.71
CA LEU A 225 6.38 -5.30 -10.33
C LEU A 225 6.69 -6.19 -11.54
N LEU A 226 5.67 -6.51 -12.35
CA LEU A 226 5.78 -7.46 -13.46
C LEU A 226 6.48 -6.88 -14.70
N SER A 227 6.63 -5.57 -14.80
CA SER A 227 7.35 -4.90 -15.88
C SER A 227 8.77 -4.47 -15.51
N GLY A 228 9.15 -4.58 -14.24
CA GLY A 228 10.44 -4.08 -13.73
C GLY A 228 10.46 -2.56 -13.49
N GLY A 229 9.31 -1.95 -13.18
CA GLY A 229 9.20 -0.54 -12.81
C GLY A 229 8.54 0.36 -13.85
N ALA A 230 8.06 -0.17 -14.98
CA ALA A 230 7.28 0.62 -15.92
C ALA A 230 5.86 0.87 -15.36
N LEU A 231 5.26 2.00 -15.74
CA LEU A 231 3.90 2.36 -15.34
C LEU A 231 2.93 2.26 -16.53
N PRO A 232 1.65 1.91 -16.30
CA PRO A 232 0.66 1.69 -17.36
C PRO A 232 0.16 3.00 -17.99
N PHE A 233 0.23 4.11 -17.25
CA PHE A 233 -0.17 5.44 -17.67
C PHE A 233 1.01 6.39 -17.52
N GLY A 234 1.43 6.99 -18.62
CA GLY A 234 2.57 7.91 -18.66
C GLY A 234 2.22 9.21 -19.37
N GLY A 235 3.07 10.21 -19.13
CA GLY A 235 3.00 11.55 -19.69
C GLY A 235 4.22 12.35 -19.21
N GLU A 236 4.54 13.45 -19.88
CA GLU A 236 5.65 14.33 -19.50
C GLU A 236 5.27 15.26 -18.35
N SER A 237 3.97 15.46 -18.14
CA SER A 237 3.41 16.27 -17.06
C SER A 237 2.35 15.50 -16.25
N ALA A 238 2.10 15.94 -15.01
CA ALA A 238 1.02 15.38 -14.19
C ALA A 238 -0.34 15.44 -14.92
N ALA A 239 -0.62 16.54 -15.63
CA ALA A 239 -1.87 16.68 -16.40
C ALA A 239 -1.99 15.63 -17.51
N GLU A 240 -0.90 15.31 -18.22
CA GLU A 240 -0.90 14.26 -19.25
C GLU A 240 -1.08 12.86 -18.66
N VAL A 241 -0.44 12.59 -17.52
CA VAL A 241 -0.62 11.32 -16.78
C VAL A 241 -2.08 11.18 -16.35
N LEU A 242 -2.66 12.20 -15.74
CA LEU A 242 -4.07 12.19 -15.32
C LEU A 242 -5.02 12.04 -16.52
N ALA A 243 -4.73 12.68 -17.65
CA ALA A 243 -5.48 12.47 -18.90
C ALA A 243 -5.36 11.03 -19.41
N ALA A 244 -4.21 10.38 -19.26
CA ALA A 244 -4.03 8.96 -19.59
C ALA A 244 -4.80 8.03 -18.65
N VAL A 245 -4.79 8.33 -17.34
CA VAL A 245 -5.60 7.64 -16.33
C VAL A 245 -7.08 7.73 -16.66
N LEU A 246 -7.60 8.91 -17.00
CA LEU A 246 -9.01 9.12 -17.39
C LEU A 246 -9.42 8.30 -18.63
N ARG A 247 -8.49 8.09 -19.58
CA ARG A 247 -8.74 7.18 -20.72
C ARG A 247 -8.85 5.73 -20.26
N GLY A 248 -8.11 5.34 -19.23
CA GLY A 248 -8.20 4.04 -18.55
C GLY A 248 -7.87 2.82 -19.41
N SER A 249 -7.13 3.02 -20.50
CA SER A 249 -6.75 1.97 -21.44
C SER A 249 -5.40 1.35 -21.04
N VAL A 250 -5.40 0.36 -20.14
CA VAL A 250 -4.19 -0.43 -19.85
C VAL A 250 -3.74 -1.22 -21.09
N ARG A 251 -2.44 -1.22 -21.36
CA ARG A 251 -1.83 -1.93 -22.50
C ARG A 251 -0.68 -2.79 -21.99
N PHE A 252 -0.38 -3.88 -22.71
CA PHE A 252 0.71 -4.80 -22.38
C PHE A 252 1.68 -4.90 -23.56
N PRO A 253 2.62 -3.94 -23.72
CA PRO A 253 3.59 -3.97 -24.81
C PRO A 253 4.39 -5.30 -24.83
N PRO A 254 4.52 -5.98 -25.98
CA PRO A 254 5.22 -7.27 -26.06
C PRO A 254 6.65 -7.24 -25.51
N ARG A 255 7.34 -6.10 -25.61
CA ARG A 255 8.70 -5.92 -25.08
C ARG A 255 8.79 -6.14 -23.56
N LEU A 256 7.74 -5.81 -22.83
CA LEU A 256 7.69 -5.92 -21.36
C LEU A 256 6.90 -7.16 -20.91
N PHE A 257 5.95 -7.62 -21.72
CA PHE A 257 4.92 -8.56 -21.28
C PHE A 257 4.85 -9.86 -22.11
N SER A 258 5.78 -10.13 -23.04
CA SER A 258 5.76 -11.36 -23.85
C SER A 258 5.85 -12.62 -22.99
N GLY A 259 6.68 -12.60 -21.95
CA GLY A 259 6.90 -13.74 -21.05
C GLY A 259 5.84 -13.94 -19.96
N LEU A 260 4.89 -13.01 -19.80
CA LEU A 260 3.88 -13.13 -18.74
C LEU A 260 2.69 -14.00 -19.14
N SER A 261 2.20 -14.76 -18.17
CA SER A 261 1.04 -15.61 -18.28
C SER A 261 -0.23 -14.83 -18.69
N PRO A 262 -1.15 -15.47 -19.42
CA PRO A 262 -2.45 -14.88 -19.72
C PRO A 262 -3.23 -14.50 -18.44
N ALA A 263 -3.08 -15.29 -17.38
CA ALA A 263 -3.78 -15.09 -16.11
C ALA A 263 -3.29 -13.83 -15.36
N ALA A 264 -1.99 -13.53 -15.37
CA ALA A 264 -1.45 -12.28 -14.83
C ALA A 264 -2.05 -11.05 -15.54
N LYS A 265 -2.10 -11.10 -16.88
CA LYS A 265 -2.69 -10.04 -17.71
C LYS A 265 -4.18 -9.92 -17.47
N ASP A 266 -4.91 -11.02 -17.28
CA ASP A 266 -6.34 -11.00 -16.98
C ASP A 266 -6.61 -10.30 -15.63
N LEU A 267 -5.85 -10.64 -14.59
CA LEU A 267 -5.98 -9.98 -13.29
C LEU A 267 -5.69 -8.47 -13.39
N MET A 268 -4.60 -8.07 -14.04
CA MET A 268 -4.28 -6.64 -14.23
C MET A 268 -5.41 -5.89 -14.95
N ARG A 269 -6.09 -6.49 -15.94
CA ARG A 269 -7.24 -5.86 -16.61
C ARG A 269 -8.45 -5.70 -15.69
N ARG A 270 -8.65 -6.63 -14.75
CA ARG A 270 -9.77 -6.61 -13.80
C ARG A 270 -9.54 -5.64 -12.65
N MET A 271 -8.29 -5.45 -12.24
CA MET A 271 -7.88 -4.46 -11.24
C MET A 271 -7.83 -3.05 -11.84
N ILE A 272 -7.19 -2.88 -13.00
CA ILE A 272 -7.06 -1.61 -13.73
C ILE A 272 -8.26 -1.45 -14.69
N CYS A 273 -9.47 -1.65 -14.17
CA CYS A 273 -10.71 -1.49 -14.91
C CYS A 273 -11.27 -0.09 -14.71
N ARG A 274 -11.45 0.67 -15.79
CA ARG A 274 -11.97 2.05 -15.72
C ARG A 274 -13.36 2.12 -15.10
N ASP A 275 -14.23 1.16 -15.46
CA ASP A 275 -15.57 1.07 -14.88
C ASP A 275 -15.48 0.46 -13.48
N GLU A 276 -15.68 1.30 -12.45
CA GLU A 276 -15.61 0.91 -11.05
C GLU A 276 -16.54 -0.26 -10.71
N TRP A 277 -17.73 -0.33 -11.33
CA TRP A 277 -18.70 -1.41 -11.06
C TRP A 277 -18.22 -2.77 -11.54
N ARG A 278 -17.40 -2.78 -12.59
CA ARG A 278 -16.79 -3.98 -13.16
C ARG A 278 -15.40 -4.27 -12.59
N ARG A 279 -14.80 -3.28 -11.91
CA ARG A 279 -13.51 -3.43 -11.24
C ARG A 279 -13.66 -4.42 -10.09
N PHE A 280 -12.65 -5.24 -9.92
CA PHE A 280 -12.61 -6.21 -8.84
C PHE A 280 -12.59 -5.54 -7.46
N THR A 281 -13.20 -6.18 -6.46
CA THR A 281 -12.90 -5.93 -5.05
C THR A 281 -11.59 -6.61 -4.66
N ALA A 282 -11.05 -6.28 -3.50
CA ALA A 282 -9.85 -6.93 -2.98
C ALA A 282 -10.07 -8.45 -2.76
N GLU A 283 -11.25 -8.88 -2.30
CA GLU A 283 -11.61 -10.30 -2.17
C GLU A 283 -11.68 -11.01 -3.52
N GLN A 284 -12.18 -10.34 -4.56
CA GLN A 284 -12.20 -10.89 -5.92
C GLN A 284 -10.78 -11.02 -6.50
N VAL A 285 -9.85 -10.13 -6.13
CA VAL A 285 -8.42 -10.28 -6.46
C VAL A 285 -7.86 -11.53 -5.79
N LEU A 286 -8.12 -11.74 -4.50
CA LEU A 286 -7.65 -12.93 -3.76
C LEU A 286 -8.21 -14.24 -4.30
N ALA A 287 -9.46 -14.23 -4.77
CA ALA A 287 -10.09 -15.39 -5.39
C ALA A 287 -9.66 -15.63 -6.84
N HIS A 288 -8.89 -14.71 -7.45
CA HIS A 288 -8.52 -14.84 -8.84
C HIS A 288 -7.54 -16.02 -9.06
N PRO A 289 -7.71 -16.82 -10.13
CA PRO A 289 -6.89 -18.02 -10.36
C PRO A 289 -5.38 -17.78 -10.34
N TRP A 290 -4.91 -16.62 -10.81
CA TRP A 290 -3.48 -16.26 -10.78
C TRP A 290 -2.92 -16.09 -9.35
N ILE A 291 -3.73 -15.60 -8.41
CA ILE A 291 -3.33 -15.48 -7.00
C ILE A 291 -3.40 -16.85 -6.33
N VAL A 292 -4.51 -17.58 -6.53
CA VAL A 292 -4.73 -18.91 -5.93
C VAL A 292 -3.68 -19.92 -6.41
N SER A 293 -3.18 -19.80 -7.64
CA SER A 293 -2.11 -20.66 -8.16
C SER A 293 -0.70 -20.20 -7.77
N GLY A 294 -0.55 -19.15 -6.95
CA GLY A 294 0.75 -18.59 -6.57
C GLY A 294 1.54 -18.08 -7.77
N GLY A 295 0.88 -17.39 -8.73
CA GLY A 295 1.50 -16.94 -9.97
C GLY A 295 1.76 -18.06 -10.99
N GLY A 296 1.28 -19.28 -10.72
CA GLY A 296 1.41 -20.42 -11.61
C GLY A 296 0.48 -20.36 -12.82
N ALA A 297 0.98 -20.81 -13.97
CA ALA A 297 0.21 -20.95 -15.19
C ALA A 297 -0.71 -22.19 -15.17
N ARG A 298 -1.73 -22.23 -14.30
CA ARG A 298 -2.83 -23.18 -14.55
C ARG A 298 -3.72 -22.56 -15.62
N ALA A 299 -3.63 -23.11 -16.83
CA ALA A 299 -4.59 -22.85 -17.89
C ALA A 299 -6.00 -23.09 -17.32
N MET A 300 -6.90 -22.12 -17.47
CA MET A 300 -8.32 -22.36 -17.24
C MET A 300 -8.76 -23.39 -18.29
N GLU A 301 -8.84 -24.67 -17.93
CA GLU A 301 -9.74 -25.58 -18.61
C GLU A 301 -11.16 -25.06 -18.34
N ARG A 302 -11.78 -24.45 -19.36
CA ARG A 302 -13.19 -24.09 -19.29
C ARG A 302 -13.99 -25.39 -19.15
N PRO A 303 -14.97 -25.49 -18.25
CA PRO A 303 -15.94 -26.58 -18.29
C PRO A 303 -16.62 -26.54 -19.66
N THR A 304 -16.72 -27.71 -20.28
CA THR A 304 -17.45 -27.92 -21.53
C THR A 304 -18.96 -27.83 -21.32
#